data_AF-A0A7J9FCQ0-F1
#
_entry.id   AF-A0A7J9FCQ0-F1
#
_cell.length_a   1.000
_cell.length_b   1.000
_cell.length_c   1.000
_cell.angle_alpha   90.00
_cell.angle_beta   90.00
_cell.angle_gamma   90.00
#
_symmetry.space_group_name_H-M   'P 1'
#
loop_
_entity.id
_entity.type
_entity.pdbx_description
1 polymer ?
#
loop_
_entity_poly.entity_id
_entity_poly.type
_entity_poly.pdbx_seq_one_letter_code
_entity_poly.pdbx_strand_id
1 'polypeptide(L)'
;MEKALTKVGSLKVGGLWISKKAKEEFSNITEDLTTFSNTVEEKAKWVFNKLKGKPTKSLPDLLREYNLPPGLFPQNVICYEFDETKAKLIVYMSSPCEVSFKDSSVIRYATRVKGILLRGKLTGIEGMKTKVLVWVKVTSVAVEGYKSDKVWFTAGVKKSRPKDAYETPRDAVRVEEF
;
A
#
# COMPACT_ATOMS: atom_id res chain seq x y z
N MET A 1 -26.77 -59.67 40.07
CA MET A 1 -27.90 -58.86 39.59
C MET A 1 -27.81 -57.54 40.35
N GLU A 2 -27.21 -56.49 39.78
CA GLU A 2 -27.89 -55.44 39.00
C GLU A 2 -28.87 -54.64 39.91
N LYS A 3 -28.82 -53.31 40.10
CA LYS A 3 -28.39 -52.17 39.27
C LYS A 3 -28.11 -50.92 40.13
N ALA A 4 -27.26 -50.05 39.60
CA ALA A 4 -26.96 -48.70 40.06
C ALA A 4 -28.09 -47.68 39.77
N LEU A 5 -28.13 -46.56 40.51
CA LEU A 5 -28.79 -45.32 40.09
C LEU A 5 -28.07 -44.11 40.72
N THR A 6 -27.20 -43.47 39.95
CA THR A 6 -26.61 -42.16 40.27
C THR A 6 -27.51 -41.05 39.73
N LYS A 7 -27.97 -40.16 40.63
CA LYS A 7 -28.84 -39.02 40.34
C LYS A 7 -27.98 -37.83 39.92
N VAL A 8 -27.96 -37.47 38.64
CA VAL A 8 -27.28 -36.27 38.14
C VAL A 8 -28.32 -35.19 37.86
N GLY A 9 -28.24 -34.09 38.61
CA GLY A 9 -29.10 -32.91 38.43
C GLY A 9 -28.81 -32.21 37.10
N SER A 10 -29.87 -31.96 36.33
CA SER A 10 -29.82 -31.17 35.10
C SER A 10 -30.34 -29.76 35.40
N LEU A 11 -29.48 -28.74 35.26
CA LEU A 11 -29.89 -27.33 35.33
C LEU A 11 -30.31 -26.86 33.93
N LYS A 12 -31.55 -26.40 33.83
CA LYS A 12 -32.19 -25.93 32.59
C LYS A 12 -32.01 -24.40 32.51
N VAL A 13 -31.07 -23.94 31.68
CA VAL A 13 -30.98 -22.56 31.19
C VAL A 13 -31.19 -22.59 29.69
N GLY A 14 -31.98 -21.65 29.17
CA GLY A 14 -32.60 -21.69 27.85
C GLY A 14 -31.69 -22.14 26.68
N GLY A 15 -32.23 -23.07 25.89
CA GLY A 15 -32.08 -23.05 24.43
C GLY A 15 -30.69 -23.21 23.83
N LEU A 16 -29.75 -23.94 24.42
CA LEU A 16 -28.59 -24.44 23.67
C LEU A 16 -28.03 -25.71 24.34
N TRP A 17 -28.14 -26.85 23.66
CA TRP A 17 -27.56 -28.11 24.11
C TRP A 17 -26.04 -28.11 23.84
N ILE A 18 -25.25 -27.57 24.78
CA ILE A 18 -23.80 -27.66 24.75
C ILE A 18 -23.40 -29.03 25.33
N SER A 19 -23.11 -29.98 24.45
CA SER A 19 -22.57 -31.30 24.80
C SER A 19 -21.17 -31.16 25.40
N LYS A 20 -20.98 -31.69 26.62
CA LYS A 20 -19.78 -31.62 27.46
C LYS A 20 -18.57 -32.44 26.95
N LYS A 21 -18.53 -32.80 25.66
CA LYS A 21 -17.51 -33.67 25.05
C LYS A 21 -16.56 -32.93 24.08
N ALA A 22 -16.72 -31.62 23.90
CA ALA A 22 -15.90 -30.81 23.00
C ALA A 22 -14.87 -29.92 23.73
N LYS A 23 -14.57 -30.21 25.01
CA LYS A 23 -13.70 -29.35 25.85
C LYS A 23 -12.25 -29.84 25.97
N GLU A 24 -11.93 -31.04 25.47
CA GLU A 24 -10.63 -31.68 25.70
C GLU A 24 -9.72 -31.77 24.46
N GLU A 25 -10.21 -31.36 23.28
CA GLU A 25 -9.43 -31.38 22.04
C GLU A 25 -9.03 -29.96 21.55
N PHE A 26 -9.58 -28.91 22.15
CA PHE A 26 -9.35 -27.52 21.71
C PHE A 26 -8.11 -26.85 22.33
N SER A 27 -7.50 -27.44 23.38
CA SER A 27 -6.32 -26.86 24.02
C SER A 27 -5.01 -27.18 23.28
N ASN A 28 -4.94 -28.26 22.51
CA ASN A 28 -3.71 -28.65 21.80
C ASN A 28 -3.53 -27.97 20.43
N ILE A 29 -4.55 -27.29 19.90
CA ILE A 29 -4.48 -26.63 18.58
C ILE A 29 -4.00 -25.16 18.71
N THR A 30 -3.87 -24.63 19.92
CA THR A 30 -3.47 -23.21 20.11
C THR A 30 -1.95 -23.01 20.17
N GLU A 31 -1.18 -24.04 20.53
CA GLU A 31 0.27 -23.91 20.71
C GLU A 31 1.11 -24.09 19.43
N ASP A 32 0.51 -24.49 18.31
CA ASP A 32 1.24 -24.64 17.04
C ASP A 32 1.08 -23.43 16.08
N LEU A 33 0.22 -22.45 16.40
CA LEU A 33 0.02 -21.27 15.55
C LEU A 33 1.04 -20.13 15.80
N THR A 34 2.03 -20.32 16.67
CA THR A 34 3.07 -19.30 16.92
C THR A 34 4.37 -19.53 16.13
N THR A 35 4.53 -20.67 15.46
CA THR A 35 5.82 -21.07 14.85
C THR A 35 5.91 -20.78 13.33
N PHE A 36 4.82 -20.38 12.68
CA PHE A 36 4.83 -19.93 11.27
C PHE A 36 4.55 -18.42 11.12
N SER A 37 5.30 -17.56 11.82
CA SER A 37 5.14 -16.10 11.70
C SER A 37 6.40 -15.38 11.20
N ASN A 38 6.93 -15.75 10.04
CA ASN A 38 7.89 -14.87 9.34
C ASN A 38 7.62 -14.67 7.84
N THR A 39 6.61 -15.35 7.26
CA THR A 39 6.32 -15.26 5.81
C THR A 39 4.90 -14.76 5.49
N VAL A 40 4.01 -14.67 6.47
CA VAL A 40 2.60 -14.24 6.29
C VAL A 40 2.28 -12.93 7.02
N GLU A 41 3.23 -12.35 7.75
CA GLU A 41 3.02 -11.05 8.42
C GLU A 41 2.90 -9.87 7.46
N GLU A 42 3.58 -9.89 6.30
CA GLU A 42 3.58 -8.74 5.39
C GLU A 42 2.19 -8.52 4.75
N LYS A 43 1.51 -9.59 4.36
CA LYS A 43 0.16 -9.53 3.76
C LYS A 43 -0.95 -9.38 4.81
N ALA A 44 -0.71 -9.75 6.06
CA ALA A 44 -1.68 -9.52 7.13
C ALA A 44 -1.52 -8.12 7.74
N LYS A 45 -0.31 -7.52 7.72
CA LYS A 45 -0.04 -6.18 8.27
C LYS A 45 -0.95 -5.10 7.68
N TRP A 46 -1.23 -5.11 6.38
CA TRP A 46 -2.16 -4.12 5.80
C TRP A 46 -3.59 -4.32 6.30
N VAL A 47 -4.04 -5.58 6.46
CA VAL A 47 -5.36 -5.91 7.01
C VAL A 47 -5.45 -5.48 8.47
N PHE A 48 -4.41 -5.75 9.27
CA PHE A 48 -4.34 -5.32 10.66
C PHE A 48 -4.24 -3.80 10.82
N ASN A 49 -3.51 -3.09 9.95
CA ASN A 49 -3.50 -1.61 9.96
C ASN A 49 -4.87 -1.04 9.58
N LYS A 50 -5.58 -1.67 8.65
CA LYS A 50 -6.94 -1.30 8.25
C LYS A 50 -7.96 -1.55 9.37
N LEU A 51 -7.72 -2.55 10.22
CA LEU A 51 -8.54 -2.87 11.40
C LEU A 51 -8.17 -2.05 12.64
N LYS A 52 -6.90 -1.62 12.79
CA LYS A 52 -6.43 -0.83 13.95
C LYS A 52 -6.78 0.67 13.89
N GLY A 53 -7.57 1.12 12.93
CA GLY A 53 -8.11 2.49 12.94
C GLY A 53 -7.05 3.60 12.84
N LYS A 54 -5.82 3.29 12.41
CA LYS A 54 -4.92 4.35 11.94
C LYS A 54 -5.55 4.89 10.65
N PRO A 55 -5.87 6.19 10.55
CA PRO A 55 -6.34 6.74 9.28
C PRO A 55 -5.24 6.45 8.26
N THR A 56 -5.53 5.63 7.25
CA THR A 56 -4.64 5.48 6.11
C THR A 56 -4.54 6.86 5.49
N LYS A 57 -3.44 7.56 5.76
CA LYS A 57 -3.14 8.87 5.19
C LYS A 57 -3.37 8.76 3.69
N SER A 58 -3.96 9.78 3.07
CA SER A 58 -4.11 9.73 1.62
C SER A 58 -2.72 9.66 0.97
N LEU A 59 -2.58 9.04 -0.20
CA LEU A 59 -1.29 9.01 -0.91
C LEU A 59 -0.67 10.41 -1.07
N PRO A 60 -1.43 11.47 -1.41
CA PRO A 60 -0.93 12.84 -1.43
C PRO A 60 -0.38 13.32 -0.08
N ASP A 61 -1.03 12.96 1.02
CA ASP A 61 -0.60 13.34 2.37
C ASP A 61 0.70 12.63 2.78
N LEU A 62 0.83 11.34 2.42
CA LEU A 62 2.09 10.60 2.58
C LEU A 62 3.22 11.27 1.78
N LEU A 63 3.00 11.59 0.51
CA LEU A 63 4.02 12.26 -0.31
C LEU A 63 4.44 13.60 0.28
N ARG A 64 3.48 14.37 0.80
CA ARG A 64 3.73 15.66 1.46
C ARG A 64 4.60 15.51 2.72
N GLU A 65 4.35 14.51 3.54
CA GLU A 65 5.19 14.20 4.72
C GLU A 65 6.64 13.89 4.33
N TYR A 66 6.80 13.16 3.23
CA TYR A 66 8.10 12.86 2.63
C TYR A 66 8.62 13.98 1.73
N ASN A 67 8.07 15.20 1.77
CA ASN A 67 8.55 16.36 1.00
C ASN A 67 8.57 16.16 -0.53
N LEU A 68 7.68 15.31 -1.02
CA LEU A 68 7.40 15.15 -2.43
C LEU A 68 6.11 15.87 -2.80
N PRO A 69 5.98 16.32 -4.06
CA PRO A 69 4.78 17.00 -4.51
C PRO A 69 3.57 16.04 -4.46
N PRO A 70 2.44 16.43 -3.85
CA PRO A 70 1.30 15.55 -3.63
C PRO A 70 0.62 15.07 -4.91
N GLY A 71 0.71 15.84 -5.99
CA GLY A 71 0.22 15.49 -7.33
C GLY A 71 1.22 14.74 -8.19
N LEU A 72 2.30 14.17 -7.62
CA LEU A 72 3.21 13.31 -8.37
C LEU A 72 2.50 12.12 -9.00
N PHE A 73 1.45 11.62 -8.34
CA PHE A 73 0.59 10.57 -8.86
C PHE A 73 -0.77 11.12 -9.31
N PRO A 74 -1.41 10.50 -10.29
CA PRO A 74 -2.76 10.88 -10.72
C PRO A 74 -3.82 10.58 -9.67
N GLN A 75 -5.04 11.10 -9.90
CA GLN A 75 -6.19 10.83 -9.04
C GLN A 75 -6.73 9.40 -9.15
N ASN A 76 -6.48 8.69 -10.26
CA ASN A 76 -7.02 7.35 -10.53
C ASN A 76 -6.32 6.20 -9.77
N VAL A 77 -5.70 6.50 -8.64
CA VAL A 77 -5.05 5.51 -7.77
C VAL A 77 -6.13 4.75 -6.99
N ILE A 78 -6.12 3.42 -7.08
CA ILE A 78 -7.04 2.56 -6.32
C ILE A 78 -6.61 2.51 -4.86
N CYS A 79 -5.34 2.19 -4.64
CA CYS A 79 -4.75 2.06 -3.31
C CYS A 79 -3.23 2.14 -3.39
N TYR A 80 -2.61 2.29 -2.23
CA TYR A 80 -1.17 2.20 -2.09
C TYR A 80 -0.81 1.31 -0.90
N GLU A 81 0.35 0.68 -0.97
CA GLU A 81 1.00 -0.02 0.12
C GLU A 81 2.30 0.70 0.44
N PHE A 82 2.51 1.03 1.71
CA PHE A 82 3.74 1.64 2.17
C PHE A 82 4.30 0.84 3.35
N ASP A 83 5.53 0.36 3.18
CA ASP A 83 6.30 -0.29 4.22
C ASP A 83 7.34 0.70 4.76
N GLU A 84 7.08 1.23 5.96
CA GLU A 84 7.95 2.16 6.66
C GLU A 84 9.33 1.56 6.99
N THR A 85 9.40 0.24 7.21
CA THR A 85 10.67 -0.43 7.61
C THR A 85 11.65 -0.52 6.46
N LYS A 86 11.15 -0.80 5.25
CA LYS A 86 11.93 -0.90 4.02
C LYS A 86 11.88 0.38 3.18
N ALA A 87 11.14 1.39 3.64
CA ALA A 87 10.80 2.61 2.90
C ALA A 87 10.23 2.32 1.49
N LYS A 88 9.49 1.21 1.33
CA LYS A 88 9.03 0.73 0.03
C LYS A 88 7.59 1.18 -0.22
N LEU A 89 7.38 1.88 -1.32
CA LEU A 89 6.07 2.34 -1.77
C LEU A 89 5.63 1.55 -3.00
N ILE A 90 4.41 1.04 -2.97
CA ILE A 90 3.74 0.40 -4.12
C ILE A 90 2.40 1.10 -4.33
N VAL A 91 2.18 1.64 -5.52
CA VAL A 91 0.94 2.31 -5.90
C VAL A 91 0.22 1.48 -6.96
N TYR A 92 -1.07 1.25 -6.75
CA TYR A 92 -1.92 0.46 -7.63
C TYR A 92 -2.88 1.36 -8.38
N MET A 93 -2.90 1.20 -9.70
CA MET A 93 -3.79 1.92 -10.62
C MET A 93 -4.73 0.92 -11.28
N SER A 94 -5.91 1.38 -11.69
CA SER A 94 -6.91 0.51 -12.36
C SER A 94 -6.44 0.00 -13.72
N SER A 95 -5.65 0.80 -14.42
CA SER A 95 -5.12 0.50 -15.74
C SER A 95 -3.84 1.31 -15.97
N PRO A 96 -3.03 0.94 -16.98
CA PRO A 96 -2.02 1.85 -17.49
C PRO A 96 -2.64 3.19 -17.86
N CYS A 97 -1.98 4.28 -17.51
CA CYS A 97 -2.52 5.62 -17.73
C CYS A 97 -1.42 6.64 -18.01
N GLU A 98 -1.81 7.74 -18.64
CA GLU A 98 -0.96 8.88 -18.95
C GLU A 98 -1.49 10.14 -18.29
N VAL A 99 -0.56 10.95 -17.82
CA VAL A 99 -0.86 12.24 -17.19
C VAL A 99 -0.04 13.32 -17.88
N SER A 100 -0.75 14.36 -18.30
CA SER A 100 -0.12 15.59 -18.81
C SER A 100 -0.10 16.64 -17.71
N PHE A 101 1.10 17.09 -17.35
CA PHE A 101 1.31 18.09 -16.30
C PHE A 101 1.26 19.52 -16.86
N LYS A 102 1.20 20.52 -15.97
CA LYS A 102 1.18 21.96 -16.37
C LYS A 102 2.41 22.35 -17.19
N ASP A 103 3.55 21.70 -16.97
CA ASP A 103 4.80 21.97 -17.69
C ASP A 103 4.87 21.29 -19.08
N SER A 104 3.74 20.83 -19.62
CA SER A 104 3.63 20.07 -20.87
C SER A 104 4.35 18.71 -20.87
N SER A 105 4.93 18.32 -19.73
CA SER A 105 5.51 16.99 -19.56
C SER A 105 4.42 15.93 -19.49
N VAL A 106 4.63 14.82 -20.19
CA VAL A 106 3.76 13.64 -20.15
C VAL A 106 4.47 12.51 -19.43
N ILE A 107 3.77 11.92 -18.46
CA ILE A 107 4.24 10.75 -17.71
C ILE A 107 3.23 9.63 -17.87
N ARG A 108 3.73 8.46 -18.27
CA ARG A 108 2.98 7.23 -18.36
C ARG A 108 3.25 6.37 -17.13
N TYR A 109 2.19 5.83 -16.55
CA TYR A 109 2.22 4.94 -15.41
C TYR A 109 1.72 3.56 -15.80
N ALA A 110 2.36 2.53 -15.24
CA ALA A 110 1.89 1.17 -15.31
C ALA A 110 0.84 0.91 -14.22
N THR A 111 0.11 -0.20 -14.33
CA THR A 111 -0.88 -0.65 -13.34
C THR A 111 -0.31 -0.76 -11.92
N ARG A 112 0.99 -1.08 -11.81
CA ARG A 112 1.71 -1.16 -10.53
C ARG A 112 2.97 -0.33 -10.62
N VAL A 113 3.06 0.70 -9.79
CA VAL A 113 4.24 1.55 -9.66
C VAL A 113 4.94 1.21 -8.35
N LYS A 114 6.23 0.90 -8.40
CA LYS A 114 7.04 0.58 -7.22
C LYS A 114 8.17 1.58 -7.09
N GLY A 115 8.58 1.86 -5.86
CA GLY A 115 9.76 2.67 -5.58
C GLY A 115 10.12 2.65 -4.11
N ILE A 116 11.26 3.25 -3.80
CA ILE A 116 11.75 3.48 -2.45
C ILE A 116 11.49 4.95 -2.13
N LEU A 117 10.60 5.21 -1.18
CA LEU A 117 10.19 6.53 -0.74
C LEU A 117 11.06 7.00 0.42
N LEU A 118 11.96 7.93 0.13
CA LEU A 118 12.81 8.62 1.09
C LEU A 118 12.36 10.08 1.21
N ARG A 119 12.84 10.75 2.26
CA ARG A 119 12.54 12.17 2.49
C ARG A 119 13.13 13.00 1.34
N GLY A 120 12.26 13.66 0.58
CA GLY A 120 12.56 14.47 -0.59
C GLY A 120 12.92 13.67 -1.84
N LYS A 121 12.80 12.33 -1.84
CA LYS A 121 13.29 11.50 -2.94
C LYS A 121 12.53 10.20 -3.09
N LEU A 122 12.13 9.88 -4.31
CA LEU A 122 11.61 8.59 -4.72
C LEU A 122 12.63 7.92 -5.66
N THR A 123 13.19 6.77 -5.30
CA THR A 123 14.23 6.07 -6.08
C THR A 123 13.82 4.65 -6.43
N GLY A 124 14.56 4.03 -7.36
CA GLY A 124 14.27 2.66 -7.78
C GLY A 124 12.89 2.53 -8.40
N ILE A 125 12.46 3.57 -9.12
CA ILE A 125 11.09 3.64 -9.65
C ILE A 125 10.93 2.62 -10.77
N GLU A 126 9.86 1.84 -10.67
CA GLU A 126 9.43 0.90 -11.69
C GLU A 126 7.96 1.16 -12.02
N GLY A 127 7.61 1.09 -13.30
CA GLY A 127 6.25 1.39 -13.76
C GLY A 127 5.99 2.87 -14.05
N MET A 128 7.03 3.69 -14.21
CA MET A 128 6.91 5.10 -14.60
C MET A 128 7.80 5.39 -15.81
N LYS A 129 7.22 6.01 -16.85
CA LYS A 129 7.92 6.44 -18.07
C LYS A 129 7.62 7.92 -18.33
N THR A 130 8.59 8.65 -18.86
CA THR A 130 8.39 10.03 -19.29
C THR A 130 8.61 10.16 -20.79
N LYS A 131 7.86 11.06 -21.43
CA LYS A 131 8.04 11.40 -22.84
C LYS A 131 9.14 12.44 -23.00
N VAL A 132 10.17 12.11 -23.79
CA VAL A 132 11.19 13.06 -24.27
C VAL A 132 11.14 13.08 -25.80
N LEU A 133 12.00 12.28 -26.47
CA LEU A 133 11.85 11.90 -27.88
C LEU A 133 11.19 10.52 -28.01
N VAL A 134 11.57 9.62 -27.10
CA VAL A 134 10.99 8.29 -26.91
C VAL A 134 10.51 8.16 -25.47
N TRP A 135 9.74 7.11 -25.17
CA TRP A 135 9.36 6.80 -23.80
C TRP A 135 10.55 6.23 -23.03
N VAL A 136 10.98 6.93 -21.99
CA VAL A 136 12.13 6.51 -21.17
C VAL A 136 11.69 6.21 -19.75
N LYS A 137 12.19 5.11 -19.18
CA LYS A 137 11.94 4.74 -17.78
C LYS A 137 12.47 5.82 -16.84
N VAL A 138 11.62 6.28 -15.94
CA VAL A 138 12.01 7.16 -14.83
C VAL A 138 12.57 6.27 -13.72
N THR A 139 13.79 6.55 -13.27
CA THR A 139 14.47 5.77 -12.22
C THR A 139 14.41 6.46 -10.86
N SER A 140 14.34 7.79 -10.83
CA SER A 140 14.19 8.55 -9.59
C SER A 140 13.54 9.92 -9.81
N VAL A 141 12.89 10.40 -8.76
CA VAL A 141 12.33 11.75 -8.62
C VAL A 141 12.85 12.34 -7.32
N ALA A 142 13.38 13.56 -7.34
CA ALA A 142 13.97 14.20 -6.15
C ALA A 142 13.60 15.69 -6.06
N VAL A 143 13.44 16.20 -4.86
CA VAL A 143 13.24 17.63 -4.57
C VAL A 143 14.43 18.11 -3.76
N GLU A 144 15.09 19.19 -4.21
CA GLU A 144 16.31 19.69 -3.59
C GLU A 144 16.02 20.52 -2.33
N GLY A 145 15.59 19.88 -1.24
CA GLY A 145 15.27 20.56 0.02
C GLY A 145 13.86 21.19 0.08
N TYR A 146 13.48 21.69 1.27
CA TYR A 146 12.09 22.06 1.61
C TYR A 146 11.53 23.24 0.81
N LYS A 147 12.39 24.23 0.51
CA LYS A 147 12.01 25.47 -0.18
C LYS A 147 12.29 25.45 -1.67
N SER A 148 12.65 24.30 -2.24
CA SER A 148 12.94 24.23 -3.66
C SER A 148 11.68 24.17 -4.49
N ASP A 149 11.59 25.08 -5.46
CA ASP A 149 10.54 25.13 -6.48
C ASP A 149 10.81 24.20 -7.66
N LYS A 150 11.79 23.28 -7.54
CA LYS A 150 12.21 22.38 -8.61
C LYS A 150 12.20 20.93 -8.18
N VAL A 151 11.65 20.09 -9.05
CA VAL A 151 11.65 18.63 -8.96
C VAL A 151 12.59 18.10 -10.05
N TRP A 152 13.46 17.18 -9.68
CA TRP A 152 14.41 16.53 -10.56
C TRP A 152 13.90 15.14 -10.94
N PHE A 153 13.67 14.93 -12.23
CA PHE A 153 13.36 13.63 -12.80
C PHE A 153 14.62 13.03 -13.42
N THR A 154 14.95 11.80 -13.05
CA THR A 154 16.06 11.05 -13.64
C THR A 154 15.49 9.97 -14.55
N ALA A 155 15.76 10.11 -15.85
CA ALA A 155 15.36 9.14 -16.87
C ALA A 155 16.50 9.02 -17.90
N GLY A 156 17.54 8.26 -17.55
CA GLY A 156 18.85 8.27 -18.23
C GLY A 156 19.66 9.54 -17.96
N VAL A 157 19.02 10.71 -18.11
CA VAL A 157 19.55 12.03 -17.79
C VAL A 157 18.71 12.67 -16.69
N LYS A 158 19.34 13.46 -15.82
CA LYS A 158 18.66 14.26 -14.80
C LYS A 158 18.10 15.54 -15.42
N LYS A 159 16.79 15.77 -15.32
CA LYS A 159 16.08 16.95 -15.84
C LYS A 159 15.33 17.65 -14.70
N SER A 160 15.41 18.98 -14.65
CA SER A 160 14.63 19.77 -13.69
C SER A 160 13.27 20.13 -14.27
N ARG A 161 12.27 20.17 -13.41
CA ARG A 161 10.89 20.57 -13.71
C ARG A 161 10.36 21.46 -12.57
N PRO A 162 9.43 22.38 -12.84
CA PRO A 162 8.85 23.21 -11.79
C PRO A 162 7.99 22.37 -10.84
N LYS A 163 8.14 22.56 -9.53
CA LYS A 163 7.41 21.83 -8.49
C LYS A 163 5.90 22.12 -8.53
N ASP A 164 5.50 23.37 -8.80
CA ASP A 164 4.11 23.80 -8.95
C ASP A 164 3.32 22.92 -9.93
N ALA A 165 3.97 22.46 -11.01
CA ALA A 165 3.32 21.62 -12.01
C ALA A 165 2.82 20.27 -11.44
N TYR A 166 3.39 19.82 -10.33
CA TYR A 166 3.10 18.55 -9.67
C TYR A 166 2.37 18.71 -8.33
N GLU A 167 1.99 19.93 -7.92
CA GLU A 167 1.32 20.11 -6.63
C GLU A 167 -0.11 19.57 -6.63
N THR A 168 -0.84 19.75 -7.71
CA THR A 168 -2.24 19.30 -7.81
C THR A 168 -2.31 17.97 -8.57
N PRO A 169 -2.93 16.92 -7.99
CA PRO A 169 -3.22 15.68 -8.71
C PRO A 169 -4.05 15.95 -9.95
N ARG A 170 -3.63 15.39 -11.09
CA ARG A 170 -4.33 15.51 -12.37
C ARG A 170 -5.10 14.24 -12.69
N ASP A 171 -6.12 14.37 -13.52
CA ASP A 171 -6.76 13.24 -14.17
C ASP A 171 -5.79 12.53 -15.11
N ALA A 172 -5.91 11.20 -15.16
CA ALA A 172 -5.12 10.37 -16.06
C ALA A 172 -5.99 9.83 -17.18
N VAL A 173 -5.45 9.84 -18.39
CA VAL A 173 -6.07 9.22 -19.56
C VAL A 173 -5.64 7.77 -19.59
N ARG A 174 -6.61 6.84 -19.69
CA ARG A 174 -6.31 5.41 -19.81
C ARG A 174 -5.58 5.14 -21.14
N VAL A 175 -4.55 4.29 -21.07
CA VAL A 175 -3.86 3.78 -22.26
C VAL A 175 -3.91 2.25 -22.28
N GLU A 176 -3.87 1.67 -23.47
CA GLU A 176 -3.93 0.21 -23.65
C GLU A 176 -2.62 -0.46 -23.24
N GLU A 177 -1.48 0.19 -23.47
CA GLU A 177 -0.15 -0.38 -23.25
C GLU A 177 0.83 0.58 -22.56
N PHE A 178 1.73 0.00 -21.75
CA PHE A 178 2.76 0.73 -21.00
C PHE A 178 4.08 0.86 -21.77
#